data_AF-A0A9E1W194-F1
#
_entry.id   AF-A0A9E1W194-F1
#
_cell.length_a   1.000
_cell.length_b   1.000
_cell.length_c   1.000
_cell.angle_alpha   90.00
_cell.angle_beta   90.00
_cell.angle_gamma   90.00
#
_symmetry.space_group_name_H-M   'P 1'
#
loop_
_entity.id
_entity.type
_entity.pdbx_description
1 polymer ?
#
loop_
_entity_poly.entity_id
_entity_poly.type
_entity_poly.pdbx_seq_one_letter_code
_entity_poly.pdbx_strand_id
1 'polypeptide(L)'
;MDRLLHILRKVGKEGWTWLFSRILFEIKCSRVTAFVCAVFQKKESKSDELFAVYDLNVQSPSFNLVQFLICAEHYCIKKGYKNYSVVIVPKELNPALEWKELTESYGEDAINYRTINLLSSLASLSPRCNGVLSFATRKAARKLTSKANVFPEGYGFSTVGGFDNREVTRILLKEGVVCEFAVPKHIPAFMDKWQFFSSKDTKIVTITIRNSKFDPVRNSNVPEWVRFAEYVESLGYKPIIIPDADQPFDRDGLPPRFTDIGLAATYNMSIRLYLYQKAFVNCYVPNGPGIFAIYSTNINYIYMKAWLEGSCISPSNVTDYDWIDPVKLRPYWGNDLQMFNGDVDTFDNIKKHFDEFCVRFNKKYDKVPS
;
A
#
# COMPACT_ATOMS: atom_id res chain seq x y z
N MET A 1 -5.08 -25.62 -8.95
CA MET A 1 -6.38 -26.21 -9.32
C MET A 1 -7.53 -25.30 -8.86
N ASP A 2 -7.41 -24.66 -7.70
CA ASP A 2 -8.44 -23.80 -7.08
C ASP A 2 -8.81 -22.56 -7.89
N ARG A 3 -7.84 -21.94 -8.58
CA ARG A 3 -8.09 -20.80 -9.46
C ARG A 3 -9.02 -21.16 -10.63
N LEU A 4 -8.85 -22.37 -11.17
CA LEU A 4 -9.68 -22.88 -12.27
C LEU A 4 -11.09 -23.21 -11.77
N LEU A 5 -11.19 -23.85 -10.59
CA LEU A 5 -12.46 -24.11 -9.91
C LEU A 5 -13.21 -22.80 -9.57
N HIS A 6 -12.51 -21.76 -9.13
CA HIS A 6 -13.09 -20.44 -8.88
C HIS A 6 -13.65 -19.81 -10.16
N ILE A 7 -12.89 -19.87 -11.27
CA ILE A 7 -13.36 -19.38 -12.58
C ILE A 7 -14.60 -20.17 -13.00
N LEU A 8 -14.58 -21.51 -12.92
CA LEU A 8 -15.73 -22.35 -13.30
C LEU A 8 -16.98 -22.03 -12.47
N ARG A 9 -16.83 -21.83 -11.16
CA ARG A 9 -17.93 -21.39 -10.28
C ARG A 9 -18.47 -20.02 -10.69
N LYS A 10 -17.60 -19.05 -11.02
CA LYS A 10 -18.03 -17.74 -11.52
C LYS A 10 -18.73 -17.83 -12.87
N VAL A 11 -18.26 -18.65 -13.80
CA VAL A 11 -18.93 -18.87 -15.09
C VAL A 11 -20.32 -19.48 -14.88
N GLY A 12 -20.46 -20.42 -13.92
CA GLY A 12 -21.76 -20.98 -13.56
C GLY A 12 -22.74 -19.94 -13.00
N LYS A 13 -22.23 -18.95 -12.24
CA LYS A 13 -23.05 -17.88 -11.62
C LYS A 13 -23.38 -16.73 -12.57
N GLU A 14 -22.40 -16.26 -13.35
CA GLU A 14 -22.46 -15.01 -14.12
C GLU A 14 -22.58 -15.27 -15.65
N GLY A 15 -22.48 -16.52 -16.10
CA GLY A 15 -22.69 -16.95 -17.48
C GLY A 15 -21.46 -16.83 -18.41
N TRP A 16 -21.63 -17.30 -19.65
CA TRP A 16 -20.57 -17.28 -20.67
C TRP A 16 -20.21 -15.87 -21.16
N THR A 17 -21.16 -14.94 -21.15
CA THR A 17 -20.93 -13.53 -21.51
C THR A 17 -19.91 -12.86 -20.58
N TRP A 18 -19.95 -13.18 -19.29
CA TRP A 18 -18.93 -12.77 -18.32
C TRP A 18 -17.56 -13.35 -18.68
N LEU A 19 -17.48 -14.64 -19.01
CA LEU A 19 -16.20 -15.28 -19.37
C LEU A 19 -15.59 -14.63 -20.62
N PHE A 20 -16.37 -14.43 -21.68
CA PHE A 20 -15.88 -13.77 -22.90
C PHE A 20 -15.44 -12.33 -22.64
N SER A 21 -16.21 -11.58 -21.85
CA SER A 21 -15.85 -10.23 -21.45
C SER A 21 -14.54 -10.21 -20.64
N ARG A 22 -14.35 -11.19 -19.75
CA ARG A 22 -13.12 -11.36 -18.98
C ARG A 22 -11.93 -11.72 -19.87
N ILE A 23 -12.07 -12.68 -20.79
CA ILE A 23 -11.01 -13.06 -21.72
C ILE A 23 -10.60 -11.85 -22.58
N LEU A 24 -11.56 -11.13 -23.14
CA LEU A 24 -11.29 -9.92 -23.93
C LEU A 24 -10.58 -8.85 -23.09
N PHE A 25 -10.97 -8.70 -21.83
CA PHE A 25 -10.29 -7.79 -20.90
C PHE A 25 -8.86 -8.22 -20.60
N GLU A 26 -8.61 -9.51 -20.32
CA GLU A 26 -7.26 -10.04 -20.09
C GLU A 26 -6.37 -9.86 -21.32
N ILE A 27 -6.92 -10.06 -22.53
CA ILE A 27 -6.21 -9.77 -23.79
C ILE A 27 -5.83 -8.29 -23.86
N LYS A 28 -6.79 -7.38 -23.62
CA LYS A 28 -6.54 -5.93 -23.60
C LYS A 28 -5.51 -5.49 -22.56
N CYS A 29 -5.44 -6.19 -21.43
CA CYS A 29 -4.49 -5.92 -20.35
C CYS A 29 -3.15 -6.65 -20.52
N SER A 30 -3.01 -7.48 -21.57
CA SER A 30 -1.83 -8.31 -21.74
C SER A 30 -0.59 -7.49 -22.13
N ARG A 31 0.58 -7.95 -21.68
CA ARG A 31 1.88 -7.36 -22.05
C ARG A 31 2.11 -7.36 -23.56
N VAL A 32 1.59 -8.36 -24.27
CA VAL A 32 1.71 -8.46 -25.73
C VAL A 32 0.96 -7.33 -26.41
N THR A 33 -0.29 -7.08 -26.00
CA THR A 33 -1.08 -5.99 -26.58
C THR A 33 -0.50 -4.62 -26.20
N ALA A 34 -0.03 -4.45 -24.96
CA ALA A 34 0.67 -3.23 -24.55
C ALA A 34 1.96 -2.99 -25.37
N PHE A 35 2.77 -4.04 -25.61
CA PHE A 35 3.98 -3.96 -26.42
C PHE A 35 3.67 -3.59 -27.88
N VAL A 36 2.69 -4.25 -28.49
CA VAL A 36 2.23 -3.93 -29.85
C VAL A 36 1.77 -2.48 -29.93
N CYS A 37 0.97 -2.01 -28.97
CA CYS A 37 0.57 -0.61 -28.91
C CYS A 37 1.74 0.34 -28.71
N ALA A 38 2.73 0.01 -27.87
CA ALA A 38 3.93 0.83 -27.69
C ALA A 38 4.73 0.97 -29.00
N VAL A 39 4.85 -0.11 -29.78
CA VAL A 39 5.52 -0.09 -31.09
C VAL A 39 4.77 0.82 -32.08
N PHE A 40 3.44 0.77 -32.12
CA PHE A 40 2.63 1.60 -33.03
C PHE A 40 2.41 3.03 -32.52
N GLN A 41 2.51 3.28 -31.22
CA GLN A 41 2.41 4.61 -30.60
C GLN A 41 3.71 5.41 -30.65
N LYS A 42 4.76 4.88 -31.30
CA LYS A 42 6.09 5.50 -31.41
C LYS A 42 6.10 6.74 -32.33
N LYS A 43 5.22 7.70 -32.07
CA LYS A 43 5.41 9.11 -32.42
C LYS A 43 5.97 9.77 -31.16
N GLU A 44 7.24 10.18 -31.22
CA GLU A 44 7.86 10.94 -30.13
C GLU A 44 6.99 12.15 -29.78
N SER A 45 6.41 12.11 -28.59
CA SER A 45 5.84 13.28 -27.96
C SER A 45 6.99 14.24 -27.63
N LYS A 46 6.92 15.47 -28.14
CA LYS A 46 7.85 16.56 -27.79
C LYS A 46 7.68 17.08 -26.35
N SER A 47 6.76 16.53 -25.57
CA SER A 47 6.58 16.93 -24.16
C SER A 47 7.67 16.32 -23.29
N ASP A 48 8.31 17.11 -22.45
CA ASP A 48 9.22 16.62 -21.40
C ASP A 48 8.44 16.04 -20.19
N GLU A 49 7.11 16.13 -20.19
CA GLU A 49 6.26 15.69 -19.09
C GLU A 49 5.89 14.21 -19.20
N LEU A 50 6.04 13.47 -18.10
CA LEU A 50 5.58 12.10 -17.93
C LEU A 50 4.25 12.07 -17.16
N PHE A 51 3.28 11.32 -17.67
CA PHE A 51 2.03 11.04 -16.98
C PHE A 51 1.97 9.59 -16.52
N ALA A 52 1.95 9.36 -15.21
CA ALA A 52 1.74 8.04 -14.63
C ALA A 52 0.24 7.78 -14.50
N VAL A 53 -0.31 6.98 -15.42
CA VAL A 53 -1.74 6.73 -15.56
C VAL A 53 -2.20 5.58 -14.65
N TYR A 54 -2.98 5.92 -13.63
CA TYR A 54 -3.61 4.97 -12.72
C TYR A 54 -5.07 4.76 -13.11
N ASP A 55 -5.35 3.65 -13.81
CA ASP A 55 -6.66 3.38 -14.39
C ASP A 55 -7.52 2.50 -13.48
N LEU A 56 -8.63 3.05 -12.96
CA LEU A 56 -9.53 2.37 -12.04
C LEU A 56 -10.38 1.26 -12.68
N ASN A 57 -10.27 1.03 -13.99
CA ASN A 57 -10.81 -0.18 -14.62
C ASN A 57 -9.97 -1.43 -14.34
N VAL A 58 -8.68 -1.27 -14.05
CA VAL A 58 -7.75 -2.40 -13.78
C VAL A 58 -7.20 -2.36 -12.37
N GLN A 59 -7.09 -1.17 -11.77
CA GLN A 59 -6.58 -0.98 -10.42
C GLN A 59 -7.71 -0.68 -9.43
N SER A 60 -7.53 -1.10 -8.18
CA SER A 60 -8.44 -0.74 -7.09
C SER A 60 -8.01 0.59 -6.45
N PRO A 61 -8.94 1.43 -5.98
CA PRO A 61 -8.58 2.64 -5.23
C PRO A 61 -8.13 2.26 -3.81
N SER A 62 -6.89 1.79 -3.70
CA SER A 62 -6.31 1.22 -2.48
C SER A 62 -4.83 1.59 -2.33
N PHE A 63 -4.19 1.09 -1.27
CA PHE A 63 -2.76 1.24 -1.05
C PHE A 63 -1.87 0.54 -2.09
N ASN A 64 -2.44 -0.24 -3.02
CA ASN A 64 -1.70 -0.76 -4.18
C ASN A 64 -1.15 0.37 -5.07
N LEU A 65 -1.68 1.60 -4.97
CA LEU A 65 -1.07 2.77 -5.60
C LEU A 65 0.39 2.98 -5.15
N VAL A 66 0.77 2.61 -3.92
CA VAL A 66 2.16 2.73 -3.44
C VAL A 66 3.11 1.90 -4.33
N GLN A 67 2.73 0.68 -4.68
CA GLN A 67 3.50 -0.17 -5.59
C GLN A 67 3.58 0.43 -7.01
N PHE A 68 2.47 0.97 -7.51
CA PHE A 68 2.45 1.67 -8.79
C PHE A 68 3.41 2.87 -8.81
N LEU A 69 3.42 3.67 -7.73
CA LEU A 69 4.28 4.84 -7.60
C LEU A 69 5.76 4.46 -7.55
N ILE A 70 6.13 3.34 -6.92
CA ILE A 70 7.52 2.82 -6.97
C ILE A 70 7.92 2.53 -8.42
N CYS A 71 7.06 1.85 -9.18
CA CYS A 71 7.32 1.57 -10.59
C CYS A 71 7.37 2.85 -11.44
N ALA A 72 6.49 3.81 -11.19
CA ALA A 72 6.44 5.10 -11.89
C ALA A 72 7.69 5.95 -11.60
N GLU A 73 8.12 6.03 -10.34
CA GLU A 73 9.33 6.70 -9.90
C GLU A 73 10.57 6.08 -10.56
N HIS A 74 10.67 4.74 -10.52
CA HIS A 74 11.75 4.02 -11.19
C HIS A 74 11.76 4.27 -12.71
N TYR A 75 10.60 4.24 -13.37
CA TYR A 75 10.48 4.54 -14.79
C TYR A 75 10.88 5.99 -15.11
N CYS A 76 10.45 6.94 -14.29
CA CYS A 76 10.82 8.36 -14.38
C CYS A 76 12.34 8.52 -14.37
N ILE A 77 13.02 7.91 -13.39
CA ILE A 77 14.48 7.94 -13.26
C ILE A 77 15.14 7.29 -14.48
N LYS A 78 14.71 6.07 -14.84
CA LYS A 78 15.32 5.27 -15.91
C LYS A 78 15.24 5.92 -17.30
N LYS A 79 14.16 6.67 -17.56
CA LYS A 79 13.95 7.37 -18.84
C LYS A 79 14.44 8.83 -18.82
N GLY A 80 15.01 9.29 -17.70
CA GLY A 80 15.58 10.64 -17.59
C GLY A 80 14.55 11.76 -17.42
N TYR A 81 13.32 11.44 -17.02
CA TYR A 81 12.31 12.46 -16.70
C TYR A 81 12.63 13.10 -15.34
N LYS A 82 12.42 14.43 -15.24
CA LYS A 82 12.65 15.16 -13.99
C LYS A 82 11.54 14.91 -12.96
N ASN A 83 10.31 14.84 -13.42
CA ASN A 83 9.10 14.68 -12.61
C ASN A 83 8.01 13.96 -13.42
N TYR A 84 6.92 13.62 -12.74
CA TYR A 84 5.73 13.08 -13.38
C TYR A 84 4.45 13.51 -12.65
N SER A 85 3.36 13.58 -13.42
CA SER A 85 2.01 13.82 -12.91
C SER A 85 1.25 12.50 -12.84
N VAL A 86 0.59 12.19 -11.72
CA VAL A 86 -0.29 11.02 -11.63
C VAL A 86 -1.64 11.36 -12.24
N VAL A 87 -2.10 10.57 -13.21
CA VAL A 87 -3.42 10.72 -13.83
C VAL A 87 -4.34 9.62 -13.32
N ILE A 88 -5.34 9.99 -12.53
CA ILE A 88 -6.37 9.06 -12.05
C ILE A 88 -7.48 9.01 -13.10
N VAL A 89 -7.63 7.84 -13.75
CA VAL A 89 -8.68 7.61 -14.75
C VAL A 89 -9.88 6.96 -14.07
N PRO A 90 -11.08 7.56 -14.14
CA PRO A 90 -12.25 7.02 -13.46
C PRO A 90 -12.65 5.67 -14.06
N LYS A 91 -13.26 4.83 -13.22
CA LYS A 91 -13.82 3.54 -13.62
C LYS A 91 -14.96 3.77 -14.62
N GLU A 92 -15.03 2.93 -15.64
CA GLU A 92 -16.19 2.80 -16.51
C GLU A 92 -17.20 1.91 -15.79
N LEU A 93 -18.45 2.37 -15.67
CA LEU A 93 -19.53 1.58 -15.11
C LEU A 93 -19.85 0.42 -16.07
N ASN A 94 -19.05 -0.64 -16.00
CA ASN A 94 -19.29 -1.90 -16.70
C ASN A 94 -19.38 -3.04 -15.68
N PRO A 95 -20.57 -3.64 -15.48
CA PRO A 95 -20.81 -4.74 -14.54
C PRO A 95 -19.87 -5.94 -14.72
N ALA A 96 -19.35 -6.18 -15.93
CA ALA A 96 -18.49 -7.33 -16.22
C ALA A 96 -17.04 -7.17 -15.73
N LEU A 97 -16.61 -5.96 -15.38
CA LEU A 97 -15.23 -5.63 -14.99
C LEU A 97 -15.10 -5.26 -13.51
N GLU A 98 -16.15 -5.47 -12.72
CA GLU A 98 -16.16 -5.05 -11.34
C GLU A 98 -15.25 -5.92 -10.46
N TRP A 99 -14.48 -5.25 -9.60
CA TRP A 99 -14.13 -5.78 -8.28
C TRP A 99 -15.42 -5.84 -7.45
N LYS A 100 -16.33 -6.72 -7.86
CA LYS A 100 -17.69 -6.85 -7.33
C LYS A 100 -17.62 -7.13 -5.83
N GLU A 101 -16.68 -7.97 -5.39
CA GLU A 101 -16.48 -8.27 -3.97
C GLU A 101 -16.08 -7.03 -3.16
N LEU A 102 -15.23 -6.15 -3.72
CA LEU A 102 -14.83 -4.90 -3.05
C LEU A 102 -15.97 -3.88 -3.05
N THR A 103 -16.67 -3.75 -4.18
CA THR A 103 -17.79 -2.81 -4.35
C THR A 103 -18.98 -3.19 -3.48
N GLU A 104 -19.31 -4.49 -3.41
CA GLU A 104 -20.32 -5.05 -2.51
C GLU A 104 -19.93 -4.87 -1.03
N SER A 105 -18.63 -4.94 -0.69
CA SER A 105 -18.17 -4.80 0.69
C SER A 105 -18.20 -3.35 1.21
N TYR A 106 -17.93 -2.36 0.36
CA TYR A 106 -17.74 -0.97 0.79
C TYR A 106 -18.79 0.02 0.26
N GLY A 107 -19.48 -0.30 -0.84
CA GLY A 107 -20.38 0.62 -1.55
C GLY A 107 -19.66 1.62 -2.45
N GLU A 108 -20.40 2.27 -3.35
CA GLU A 108 -19.86 3.22 -4.33
C GLU A 108 -19.29 4.48 -3.68
N ASP A 109 -19.94 5.00 -2.63
CA ASP A 109 -19.49 6.21 -1.93
C ASP A 109 -18.11 6.03 -1.29
N ALA A 110 -17.84 4.86 -0.70
CA ALA A 110 -16.53 4.55 -0.12
C ALA A 110 -15.43 4.44 -1.20
N ILE A 111 -15.77 3.92 -2.38
CA ILE A 111 -14.86 3.88 -3.53
C ILE A 111 -14.53 5.29 -4.03
N ASN A 112 -15.54 6.16 -4.13
CA ASN A 112 -15.36 7.56 -4.51
C ASN A 112 -14.52 8.31 -3.48
N TYR A 113 -14.83 8.13 -2.19
CA TYR A 113 -14.07 8.69 -1.08
C TYR A 113 -12.60 8.29 -1.14
N ARG A 114 -12.29 7.00 -1.32
CA ARG A 114 -10.92 6.50 -1.47
C ARG A 114 -10.24 7.10 -2.70
N THR A 115 -10.93 7.18 -3.82
CA THR A 115 -10.37 7.80 -5.04
C THR A 115 -9.91 9.23 -4.80
N ILE A 116 -10.73 10.03 -4.13
CA ILE A 116 -10.44 11.45 -3.89
C ILE A 116 -9.38 11.62 -2.80
N ASN A 117 -9.61 11.01 -1.63
CA ASN A 117 -8.84 11.29 -0.43
C ASN A 117 -7.60 10.41 -0.28
N LEU A 118 -7.70 9.11 -0.62
CA LEU A 118 -6.58 8.19 -0.48
C LEU A 118 -5.59 8.35 -1.62
N LEU A 119 -6.02 8.24 -2.87
CA LEU A 119 -5.10 8.17 -4.00
C LEU A 119 -4.29 9.46 -4.19
N SER A 120 -4.95 10.62 -4.12
CA SER A 120 -4.28 11.92 -4.24
C SER A 120 -3.25 12.11 -3.13
N SER A 121 -3.61 11.74 -1.90
CA SER A 121 -2.70 11.84 -0.74
C SER A 121 -1.50 10.91 -0.89
N LEU A 122 -1.70 9.66 -1.31
CA LEU A 122 -0.61 8.71 -1.55
C LEU A 122 0.34 9.19 -2.65
N ALA A 123 -0.20 9.66 -3.77
CA ALA A 123 0.60 10.17 -4.89
C ALA A 123 1.51 11.33 -4.47
N SER A 124 1.01 12.24 -3.61
CA SER A 124 1.79 13.38 -3.12
C SER A 124 3.03 13.01 -2.30
N LEU A 125 3.14 11.76 -1.85
CA LEU A 125 4.29 11.26 -1.10
C LEU A 125 5.42 10.75 -2.00
N SER A 126 5.17 10.56 -3.29
CA SER A 126 6.22 10.10 -4.19
C SER A 126 7.15 11.27 -4.56
N PRO A 127 8.49 11.13 -4.42
CA PRO A 127 9.41 12.26 -4.47
C PRO A 127 9.37 13.09 -5.76
N ARG A 128 9.19 12.44 -6.92
CA ARG A 128 9.14 13.12 -8.23
C ARG A 128 7.72 13.38 -8.73
N CYS A 129 6.69 13.01 -7.94
CA CYS A 129 5.30 13.33 -8.28
C CYS A 129 5.05 14.82 -8.03
N ASN A 130 4.83 15.59 -9.10
CA ASN A 130 4.60 17.04 -9.02
C ASN A 130 3.11 17.43 -9.05
N GLY A 131 2.21 16.47 -9.26
CA GLY A 131 0.78 16.74 -9.33
C GLY A 131 -0.07 15.49 -9.48
N VAL A 132 -1.35 15.64 -9.15
CA VAL A 132 -2.37 14.62 -9.35
C VAL A 132 -3.49 15.22 -10.18
N LEU A 133 -3.81 14.57 -11.29
CA LEU A 133 -4.87 14.96 -12.21
C LEU A 133 -5.99 13.91 -12.12
N SER A 134 -7.08 14.28 -11.46
CA SER A 134 -8.29 13.45 -11.40
C SER A 134 -9.32 13.97 -12.38
N PHE A 135 -9.86 13.06 -13.20
CA PHE A 135 -10.84 13.41 -14.23
C PHE A 135 -12.22 12.85 -13.91
N ALA A 136 -13.26 13.65 -14.14
CA ALA A 136 -14.65 13.17 -14.04
C ALA A 136 -15.01 12.15 -15.12
N THR A 137 -14.31 12.15 -16.26
CA THR A 137 -14.59 11.22 -17.37
C THR A 137 -13.32 10.65 -17.98
N ARG A 138 -13.42 9.39 -18.44
CA ARG A 138 -12.37 8.71 -19.22
C ARG A 138 -12.02 9.46 -20.50
N LYS A 139 -13.01 10.07 -21.16
CA LYS A 139 -12.81 10.87 -22.38
C LYS A 139 -11.89 12.08 -22.14
N ALA A 140 -12.04 12.75 -21.00
CA ALA A 140 -11.17 13.87 -20.64
C ALA A 140 -9.73 13.41 -20.36
N ALA A 141 -9.57 12.33 -19.57
CA ALA A 141 -8.26 11.73 -19.33
C ALA A 141 -7.58 11.30 -20.64
N ARG A 142 -8.32 10.70 -21.58
CA ARG A 142 -7.82 10.29 -22.90
C ARG A 142 -7.28 11.44 -23.73
N LYS A 143 -7.97 12.58 -23.70
CA LYS A 143 -7.54 13.77 -24.45
C LYS A 143 -6.14 14.22 -23.99
N LEU A 144 -5.85 14.13 -22.70
CA LEU A 144 -4.55 14.46 -22.14
C LEU A 144 -3.50 13.40 -22.48
N THR A 145 -3.77 12.12 -22.20
CA THR A 145 -2.73 11.08 -22.23
C THR A 145 -2.44 10.53 -23.63
N SER A 146 -3.35 10.67 -24.61
CA SER A 146 -3.21 10.08 -25.95
C SER A 146 -2.01 10.57 -26.79
N LYS A 147 -1.41 11.71 -26.42
CA LYS A 147 -0.24 12.29 -27.11
C LYS A 147 0.92 12.59 -26.16
N ALA A 148 0.84 12.09 -24.92
CA ALA A 148 1.83 12.39 -23.91
C ALA A 148 2.74 11.19 -23.66
N ASN A 149 3.87 11.41 -22.99
CA ASN A 149 4.64 10.30 -22.46
C ASN A 149 3.87 9.71 -21.28
N VAL A 150 3.62 8.41 -21.32
CA VAL A 150 2.81 7.73 -20.31
C VAL A 150 3.56 6.57 -19.67
N PHE A 151 3.32 6.39 -18.38
CA PHE A 151 3.58 5.16 -17.66
C PHE A 151 2.23 4.56 -17.23
N PRO A 152 1.99 3.24 -17.37
CA PRO A 152 2.88 2.24 -17.95
C PRO A 152 3.09 2.44 -19.45
N GLU A 153 4.26 2.00 -19.95
CA GLU A 153 4.60 2.08 -21.38
C GLU A 153 3.58 1.28 -22.22
N GLY A 154 3.09 1.87 -23.31
CA GLY A 154 2.05 1.27 -24.15
C GLY A 154 0.63 1.39 -23.59
N TYR A 155 0.42 2.13 -22.49
CA TYR A 155 -0.91 2.46 -22.01
C TYR A 155 -1.72 3.16 -23.11
N GLY A 156 -2.92 2.64 -23.36
CA GLY A 156 -3.93 3.26 -24.21
C GLY A 156 -5.31 2.91 -23.69
N PHE A 157 -6.33 3.70 -24.02
CA PHE A 157 -7.70 3.39 -23.58
C PHE A 157 -8.23 2.07 -24.18
N SER A 158 -7.62 1.57 -25.25
CA SER A 158 -7.85 0.25 -25.84
C SER A 158 -6.97 -0.86 -25.24
N THR A 159 -5.83 -0.50 -24.65
CA THR A 159 -4.84 -1.37 -24.01
C THR A 159 -4.65 -0.88 -22.58
N VAL A 160 -5.53 -1.34 -21.69
CA VAL A 160 -5.49 -0.91 -20.30
C VAL A 160 -4.23 -1.49 -19.67
N GLY A 161 -3.13 -0.75 -19.76
CA GLY A 161 -1.83 -1.16 -19.25
C GLY A 161 -1.96 -1.35 -17.75
N GLY A 162 -1.92 -2.60 -17.28
CA GLY A 162 -1.75 -2.92 -15.88
C GLY A 162 -0.27 -2.85 -15.52
N PHE A 163 0.04 -2.46 -14.29
CA PHE A 163 1.35 -2.76 -13.71
C PHE A 163 1.26 -4.09 -12.98
N ASP A 164 2.30 -4.92 -13.09
CA ASP A 164 2.40 -6.19 -12.38
C ASP A 164 3.08 -5.93 -11.04
N ASN A 165 2.48 -6.37 -9.92
CA ASN A 165 3.11 -6.22 -8.60
C ASN A 165 4.48 -6.90 -8.52
N ARG A 166 4.72 -7.95 -9.33
CA ARG A 166 6.04 -8.60 -9.44
C ARG A 166 7.11 -7.67 -10.02
N GLU A 167 6.71 -6.61 -10.71
CA GLU A 167 7.62 -5.59 -11.22
C GLU A 167 8.31 -4.85 -10.05
N VAL A 168 7.59 -4.59 -8.96
CA VAL A 168 8.18 -3.98 -7.75
C VAL A 168 9.23 -4.90 -7.15
N THR A 169 8.92 -6.20 -7.00
CA THR A 169 9.89 -7.21 -6.54
C THR A 169 11.10 -7.25 -7.45
N ARG A 170 10.91 -7.19 -8.77
CA ARG A 170 12.01 -7.16 -9.74
C ARG A 170 12.91 -5.93 -9.55
N ILE A 171 12.33 -4.74 -9.40
CA ILE A 171 13.06 -3.48 -9.21
C ILE A 171 13.89 -3.55 -7.92
N LEU A 172 13.27 -3.92 -6.80
CA LEU A 172 13.94 -3.94 -5.49
C LEU A 172 14.99 -5.05 -5.40
N LEU A 173 14.66 -6.26 -5.83
CA LEU A 173 15.52 -7.42 -5.66
C LEU A 173 16.64 -7.49 -6.70
N LYS A 174 16.34 -7.21 -7.97
CA LYS A 174 17.30 -7.41 -9.08
C LYS A 174 18.04 -6.14 -9.47
N GLU A 175 17.38 -4.99 -9.42
CA GLU A 175 18.01 -3.71 -9.75
C GLU A 175 18.58 -3.01 -8.49
N GLY A 176 18.15 -3.40 -7.28
CA GLY A 176 18.60 -2.80 -6.03
C GLY A 176 18.15 -1.34 -5.87
N VAL A 177 17.14 -0.90 -6.62
CA VAL A 177 16.67 0.49 -6.62
C VAL A 177 15.54 0.64 -5.60
N VAL A 178 15.76 1.47 -4.59
CA VAL A 178 14.76 1.80 -3.57
C VAL A 178 14.21 3.20 -3.84
N CYS A 179 12.90 3.29 -4.02
CA CYS A 179 12.18 4.55 -4.21
C CYS A 179 11.49 4.94 -2.89
N GLU A 180 12.22 5.60 -1.99
CA GLU A 180 11.69 6.03 -0.69
C GLU A 180 10.62 7.11 -0.85
N PHE A 181 9.53 6.99 -0.12
CA PHE A 181 8.50 8.03 -0.05
C PHE A 181 8.97 9.19 0.83
N ALA A 182 8.60 10.41 0.42
CA ALA A 182 9.01 11.63 1.09
C ALA A 182 7.85 12.26 1.85
N VAL A 183 8.10 12.63 3.10
CA VAL A 183 7.18 13.45 3.88
C VAL A 183 7.26 14.91 3.38
N PRO A 184 6.13 15.56 3.03
CA PRO A 184 6.10 16.97 2.67
C PRO A 184 6.71 17.87 3.75
N LYS A 185 7.46 18.90 3.34
CA LYS A 185 8.26 19.76 4.24
C LYS A 185 7.48 20.46 5.35
N HIS A 186 6.17 20.70 5.16
CA HIS A 186 5.34 21.36 6.17
C HIS A 186 4.90 20.41 7.29
N ILE A 187 4.95 19.09 7.08
CA ILE A 187 4.48 18.10 8.06
C ILE A 187 5.37 18.05 9.31
N PRO A 188 6.72 18.00 9.23
CA PRO A 188 7.55 18.07 10.42
C PRO A 188 7.23 19.30 11.29
N ALA A 189 7.12 20.48 10.69
CA ALA A 189 6.77 21.71 11.42
C ALA A 189 5.38 21.68 12.05
N PHE A 190 4.41 21.02 11.40
CA PHE A 190 3.09 20.77 11.99
C PHE A 190 3.18 19.79 13.17
N MET A 191 3.95 18.71 13.01
CA MET A 191 4.12 17.66 14.01
C MET A 191 4.92 18.12 15.24
N ASP A 192 5.85 19.06 15.06
CA ASP A 192 6.59 19.70 16.17
C ASP A 192 5.66 20.54 17.07
N LYS A 193 4.60 21.12 16.50
CA LYS A 193 3.57 21.86 17.26
C LYS A 193 2.57 20.96 17.96
N TRP A 194 2.40 19.73 17.49
CA TRP A 194 1.63 18.72 18.21
C TRP A 194 2.46 18.28 19.43
N GLN A 195 2.38 19.11 20.48
CA GLN A 195 3.21 19.22 21.69
C GLN A 195 3.25 17.97 22.60
N PHE A 196 2.91 16.79 22.08
CA PHE A 196 2.94 15.54 22.83
C PHE A 196 4.17 14.67 22.48
N PHE A 197 5.16 15.17 21.73
CA PHE A 197 6.54 14.67 21.82
C PHE A 197 7.16 15.12 23.16
N SER A 198 6.54 14.73 24.27
CA SER A 198 7.02 14.99 25.63
C SER A 198 8.32 14.20 25.84
N SER A 199 9.42 14.94 25.96
CA SER A 199 10.82 14.51 25.91
C SER A 199 11.28 14.03 24.53
N LYS A 200 12.40 14.60 24.05
CA LYS A 200 13.06 14.19 22.79
C LYS A 200 13.44 12.70 22.78
N ASP A 201 13.39 12.04 23.93
CA ASP A 201 13.89 10.69 24.16
C ASP A 201 12.79 9.62 24.18
N THR A 202 11.51 10.00 24.21
CA THR A 202 10.41 9.01 24.20
C THR A 202 10.25 8.36 22.83
N LYS A 203 10.53 7.06 22.78
CA LYS A 203 10.36 6.20 21.60
C LYS A 203 8.88 5.92 21.32
N ILE A 204 8.46 6.14 20.07
CA ILE A 204 7.07 5.90 19.63
C ILE A 204 6.89 4.46 19.15
N VAL A 205 5.82 3.82 19.58
CA VAL A 205 5.34 2.53 19.02
C VAL A 205 4.02 2.79 18.32
N THR A 206 3.95 2.62 17.00
CA THR A 206 2.67 2.74 16.29
C THR A 206 1.99 1.38 16.19
N ILE A 207 0.66 1.37 16.25
CA ILE A 207 -0.16 0.16 16.10
C ILE A 207 -1.24 0.48 15.08
N THR A 208 -1.19 -0.12 13.90
CA THR A 208 -2.21 0.10 12.87
C THR A 208 -3.27 -0.98 12.94
N ILE A 209 -4.48 -0.60 13.32
CA ILE A 209 -5.62 -1.50 13.47
C ILE A 209 -6.24 -1.78 12.11
N ARG A 210 -6.69 -3.02 11.94
CA ARG A 210 -7.52 -3.45 10.82
C ARG A 210 -8.87 -3.96 11.31
N ASN A 211 -9.96 -3.42 10.77
CA ASN A 211 -11.35 -3.83 10.97
C ASN A 211 -12.12 -3.74 9.65
N SER A 212 -11.94 -4.72 8.78
CA SER A 212 -12.46 -4.73 7.41
C SER A 212 -13.46 -5.86 7.19
N LYS A 213 -14.48 -5.59 6.38
CA LYS A 213 -15.51 -6.57 5.98
C LYS A 213 -15.07 -7.47 4.82
N PHE A 214 -14.11 -7.02 4.02
CA PHE A 214 -13.69 -7.74 2.80
C PHE A 214 -12.94 -9.04 3.07
N ASP A 215 -12.11 -9.04 4.13
CA ASP A 215 -11.27 -10.18 4.49
C ASP A 215 -11.03 -10.16 6.01
N PRO A 216 -12.05 -10.58 6.79
CA PRO A 216 -12.12 -10.34 8.23
C PRO A 216 -11.15 -11.22 9.03
N VAL A 217 -10.68 -12.34 8.48
CA VAL A 217 -9.69 -13.21 9.17
C VAL A 217 -8.38 -12.47 9.45
N ARG A 218 -8.06 -11.46 8.64
CA ARG A 218 -6.89 -10.57 8.80
C ARG A 218 -7.12 -9.43 9.80
N ASN A 219 -8.33 -9.25 10.32
CA ASN A 219 -8.61 -8.17 11.27
C ASN A 219 -7.79 -8.34 12.55
N SER A 220 -7.54 -7.20 13.19
CA SER A 220 -6.83 -7.10 14.45
C SER A 220 -7.68 -7.66 15.60
N ASN A 221 -7.06 -8.36 16.52
CA ASN A 221 -7.63 -8.64 17.84
C ASN A 221 -7.49 -7.40 18.72
N VAL A 222 -8.43 -6.45 18.58
CA VAL A 222 -8.36 -5.12 19.18
C VAL A 222 -8.06 -5.14 20.69
N PRO A 223 -8.75 -5.95 21.54
CA PRO A 223 -8.43 -6.02 22.96
C PRO A 223 -6.97 -6.38 23.27
N GLU A 224 -6.37 -7.30 22.51
CA GLU A 224 -4.98 -7.73 22.72
C GLU A 224 -3.97 -6.64 22.30
N TRP A 225 -4.26 -5.90 21.23
CA TRP A 225 -3.46 -4.74 20.81
C TRP A 225 -3.52 -3.60 21.83
N VAL A 226 -4.67 -3.41 22.50
CA VAL A 226 -4.81 -2.42 23.57
C VAL A 226 -4.02 -2.83 24.80
N ARG A 227 -4.10 -4.10 25.22
CA ARG A 227 -3.23 -4.64 26.29
C ARG A 227 -1.75 -4.45 25.97
N PHE A 228 -1.36 -4.65 24.71
CA PHE A 228 0.00 -4.41 24.26
C PHE A 228 0.39 -2.92 24.31
N ALA A 229 -0.51 -2.01 23.90
CA ALA A 229 -0.29 -0.58 24.02
C ALA A 229 -0.03 -0.14 25.47
N GLU A 230 -0.83 -0.67 26.41
CA GLU A 230 -0.65 -0.42 27.85
C GLU A 230 0.67 -0.99 28.38
N TYR A 231 1.06 -2.18 27.92
CA TYR A 231 2.37 -2.76 28.26
C TYR A 231 3.53 -1.88 27.80
N VAL A 232 3.56 -1.45 26.54
CA VAL A 232 4.68 -0.61 26.06
C VAL A 232 4.66 0.78 26.70
N GLU A 233 3.48 1.33 27.03
CA GLU A 233 3.36 2.54 27.84
C GLU A 233 4.01 2.36 29.22
N SER A 234 3.76 1.23 29.89
CA SER A 234 4.38 0.93 31.19
C SER A 234 5.91 0.80 31.15
N LEU A 235 6.47 0.52 29.96
CA LEU A 235 7.92 0.48 29.71
C LEU A 235 8.50 1.86 29.33
N GLY A 236 7.69 2.92 29.31
CA GLY A 236 8.11 4.27 28.96
C GLY A 236 8.10 4.59 27.47
N TYR A 237 7.54 3.72 26.62
CA TYR A 237 7.27 4.06 25.22
C TYR A 237 5.98 4.87 25.11
N LYS A 238 5.83 5.56 23.97
CA LYS A 238 4.56 6.21 23.62
C LYS A 238 3.81 5.39 22.56
N PRO A 239 2.78 4.61 22.94
CA PRO A 239 1.92 3.97 21.97
C PRO A 239 1.06 4.97 21.21
N ILE A 240 0.90 4.76 19.90
CA ILE A 240 -0.03 5.49 19.04
C ILE A 240 -0.82 4.47 18.23
N ILE A 241 -2.11 4.34 18.51
CA ILE A 241 -3.02 3.49 17.75
C ILE A 241 -3.61 4.29 16.60
N ILE A 242 -3.41 3.80 15.38
CA ILE A 242 -3.98 4.33 14.14
C ILE A 242 -5.19 3.47 13.77
N PRO A 243 -6.43 3.99 13.87
CA PRO A 243 -7.64 3.23 13.54
C PRO A 243 -7.70 2.78 12.08
N ASP A 244 -8.57 1.80 11.80
CA ASP A 244 -8.85 1.38 10.42
C ASP A 244 -9.46 2.54 9.62
N ALA A 245 -9.04 2.70 8.37
CA ALA A 245 -9.47 3.81 7.52
C ALA A 245 -10.91 3.68 6.99
N ASP A 246 -11.46 2.47 6.99
CA ASP A 246 -12.83 2.22 6.57
C ASP A 246 -13.83 2.46 7.71
N GLN A 247 -13.37 2.34 8.96
CA GLN A 247 -14.18 2.54 10.16
C GLN A 247 -13.44 3.40 11.21
N PRO A 248 -13.00 4.62 10.87
CA PRO A 248 -12.10 5.45 11.70
C PRO A 248 -12.74 5.97 12.99
N PHE A 249 -14.07 6.00 13.03
CA PHE A 249 -14.85 6.40 14.21
C PHE A 249 -15.46 5.21 14.95
N ASP A 250 -15.33 3.99 14.41
CA ASP A 250 -15.58 2.77 15.16
C ASP A 250 -14.39 2.56 16.11
N ARG A 251 -14.53 3.17 17.29
CA ARG A 251 -13.50 3.16 18.34
C ARG A 251 -13.87 2.19 19.45
N ASP A 252 -14.75 1.23 19.18
CA ASP A 252 -15.15 0.26 20.17
C ASP A 252 -13.89 -0.49 20.67
N GLY A 253 -13.62 -0.34 21.97
CA GLY A 253 -12.44 -0.89 22.62
C GLY A 253 -11.13 -0.10 22.43
N LEU A 254 -11.09 1.01 21.68
CA LEU A 254 -9.88 1.82 21.47
C LEU A 254 -9.80 3.00 22.45
N PRO A 255 -8.80 3.04 23.37
CA PRO A 255 -8.67 4.14 24.32
C PRO A 255 -8.36 5.48 23.63
N PRO A 256 -9.11 6.56 23.91
CA PRO A 256 -8.86 7.88 23.30
C PRO A 256 -7.41 8.36 23.46
N ARG A 257 -6.78 8.09 24.62
CA ARG A 257 -5.39 8.46 24.93
C ARG A 257 -4.35 7.91 23.93
N PHE A 258 -4.66 6.83 23.23
CA PHE A 258 -3.78 6.24 22.22
C PHE A 258 -4.14 6.64 20.79
N THR A 259 -5.31 7.24 20.55
CA THR A 259 -5.85 7.43 19.20
C THR A 259 -5.79 8.86 18.66
N ASP A 260 -5.33 9.82 19.46
CA ASP A 260 -5.40 11.26 19.17
C ASP A 260 -4.84 11.64 17.77
N ILE A 261 -3.52 11.61 17.58
CA ILE A 261 -2.92 11.78 16.24
C ILE A 261 -3.18 10.58 15.33
N GLY A 262 -3.50 9.43 15.90
CA GLY A 262 -3.81 8.21 15.16
C GLY A 262 -4.95 8.43 14.19
N LEU A 263 -5.99 9.14 14.60
CA LEU A 263 -7.10 9.53 13.72
C LEU A 263 -6.65 10.46 12.59
N ALA A 264 -5.80 11.45 12.89
CA ALA A 264 -5.27 12.34 11.86
C ALA A 264 -4.45 11.56 10.82
N ALA A 265 -3.64 10.60 11.27
CA ALA A 265 -2.89 9.67 10.41
C ALA A 265 -3.82 8.71 9.64
N THR A 266 -5.05 8.50 10.08
CA THR A 266 -6.02 7.72 9.32
C THR A 266 -6.42 8.39 8.02
N TYR A 267 -6.51 9.73 8.01
CA TYR A 267 -6.95 10.50 6.85
C TYR A 267 -5.82 11.20 6.10
N ASN A 268 -4.74 11.54 6.78
CA ASN A 268 -3.62 12.25 6.19
C ASN A 268 -2.43 11.30 6.04
N MET A 269 -2.19 10.87 4.80
CA MET A 269 -1.11 9.93 4.50
C MET A 269 0.28 10.51 4.76
N SER A 270 0.43 11.84 4.74
CA SER A 270 1.68 12.50 5.07
C SER A 270 1.99 12.44 6.56
N ILE A 271 0.99 12.66 7.42
CA ILE A 271 1.11 12.44 8.87
C ILE A 271 1.41 10.96 9.15
N ARG A 272 0.68 10.04 8.49
CA ARG A 272 0.90 8.60 8.65
C ARG A 272 2.32 8.17 8.30
N LEU A 273 2.83 8.59 7.14
CA LEU A 273 4.20 8.28 6.73
C LEU A 273 5.22 8.89 7.70
N TYR A 274 5.00 10.13 8.16
CA TYR A 274 5.88 10.76 9.15
C TYR A 274 5.93 9.97 10.45
N LEU A 275 4.78 9.55 11.00
CA LEU A 275 4.73 8.69 12.18
C LEU A 275 5.48 7.38 11.93
N TYR A 276 5.28 6.74 10.77
CA TYR A 276 5.96 5.49 10.45
C TYR A 276 7.48 5.63 10.40
N GLN A 277 7.99 6.71 9.78
CA GLN A 277 9.42 6.98 9.69
C GLN A 277 10.05 7.39 11.02
N LYS A 278 9.28 7.97 11.95
CA LYS A 278 9.75 8.41 13.28
C LYS A 278 9.55 7.38 14.38
N ALA A 279 8.70 6.39 14.16
CA ALA A 279 8.46 5.35 15.14
C ALA A 279 9.73 4.53 15.42
N PHE A 280 9.91 4.15 16.69
CA PHE A 280 10.88 3.15 17.07
C PHE A 280 10.57 1.81 16.39
N VAL A 281 9.29 1.43 16.41
CA VAL A 281 8.75 0.29 15.66
C VAL A 281 7.30 0.55 15.30
N ASN A 282 6.90 0.04 14.14
CA ASN A 282 5.52 0.04 13.69
C ASN A 282 4.94 -1.37 13.73
N CYS A 283 3.78 -1.54 14.35
CA CYS A 283 3.11 -2.82 14.49
C CYS A 283 1.91 -2.93 13.55
N TYR A 284 1.86 -4.02 12.80
CA TYR A 284 0.85 -4.28 11.79
C TYR A 284 0.28 -5.69 11.91
N VAL A 285 -0.95 -5.82 11.40
CA VAL A 285 -1.49 -7.06 10.79
C VAL A 285 -1.59 -6.83 9.28
N PRO A 286 -1.88 -7.85 8.45
CA PRO A 286 -2.04 -7.70 7.01
C PRO A 286 -3.05 -6.63 6.59
N ASN A 287 -2.54 -5.45 6.20
CA ASN A 287 -3.34 -4.30 5.82
C ASN A 287 -2.67 -3.49 4.70
N GLY A 288 -3.45 -2.64 4.04
CA GLY A 288 -2.95 -1.76 2.98
C GLY A 288 -1.87 -0.78 3.44
N PRO A 289 -2.06 -0.04 4.55
CA PRO A 289 -1.08 0.93 5.02
C PRO A 289 0.33 0.38 5.30
N GLY A 290 0.43 -0.89 5.70
CA GLY A 290 1.71 -1.55 5.95
C GLY A 290 2.63 -1.60 4.73
N ILE A 291 2.09 -1.43 3.50
CA ILE A 291 2.87 -1.40 2.26
C ILE A 291 3.95 -0.31 2.27
N PHE A 292 3.74 0.83 2.96
CA PHE A 292 4.78 1.85 3.14
C PHE A 292 6.02 1.29 3.83
N ALA A 293 5.80 0.52 4.90
CA ALA A 293 6.87 -0.06 5.69
C ALA A 293 7.58 -1.19 4.93
N ILE A 294 6.80 -2.04 4.23
CA ILE A 294 7.32 -3.18 3.47
C ILE A 294 8.30 -2.76 2.39
N TYR A 295 8.02 -1.67 1.67
CA TYR A 295 8.85 -1.20 0.56
C TYR A 295 9.80 -0.07 0.91
N SER A 296 9.93 0.26 2.19
CA SER A 296 10.92 1.19 2.69
C SER A 296 12.09 0.44 3.31
N THR A 297 13.28 1.02 3.26
CA THR A 297 14.48 0.52 3.95
C THR A 297 14.69 1.17 5.31
N ASN A 298 13.96 2.26 5.61
CA ASN A 298 14.15 3.09 6.81
C ASN A 298 12.98 3.05 7.80
N ILE A 299 11.96 2.21 7.55
CA ILE A 299 10.83 2.03 8.46
C ILE A 299 10.97 0.68 9.17
N ASN A 300 11.16 0.71 10.49
CA ASN A 300 11.19 -0.49 11.33
C ASN A 300 9.77 -1.00 11.60
N TYR A 301 9.57 -2.31 11.60
CA TYR A 301 8.25 -2.87 11.87
C TYR A 301 8.25 -4.31 12.37
N ILE A 302 7.11 -4.66 13.00
CA ILE A 302 6.68 -6.02 13.30
C ILE A 302 5.34 -6.24 12.59
N TYR A 303 5.27 -7.29 11.80
CA TYR A 303 4.12 -7.64 10.98
C TYR A 303 3.57 -8.99 11.41
N MET A 304 2.56 -8.97 12.26
CA MET A 304 1.86 -10.14 12.77
C MET A 304 0.99 -10.77 11.67
N LYS A 305 0.61 -12.04 11.81
CA LYS A 305 -0.35 -12.74 10.90
C LYS A 305 0.02 -12.66 9.41
N ALA A 306 1.30 -12.57 9.09
CA ALA A 306 1.82 -12.33 7.74
C ALA A 306 1.35 -13.37 6.71
N TRP A 307 1.25 -14.62 7.15
CA TRP A 307 0.62 -15.72 6.42
C TRP A 307 -0.43 -16.35 7.31
N LEU A 308 -1.61 -16.61 6.75
CA LEU A 308 -2.79 -16.99 7.51
C LEU A 308 -3.75 -17.79 6.64
N GLU A 309 -4.14 -18.97 7.13
CA GLU A 309 -5.14 -19.81 6.48
C GLU A 309 -6.51 -19.13 6.42
N GLY A 310 -7.26 -19.36 5.33
CA GLY A 310 -8.59 -18.80 5.12
C GLY A 310 -8.62 -17.36 4.59
N SER A 311 -7.47 -16.70 4.49
CA SER A 311 -7.36 -15.38 3.86
C SER A 311 -7.49 -15.47 2.34
N CYS A 312 -8.21 -14.53 1.73
CA CYS A 312 -8.34 -14.47 0.27
C CYS A 312 -7.21 -13.65 -0.39
N ILE A 313 -6.40 -12.95 0.42
CA ILE A 313 -5.31 -12.08 -0.05
C ILE A 313 -3.94 -12.53 0.47
N SER A 314 -3.86 -12.90 1.75
CA SER A 314 -2.60 -13.37 2.36
C SER A 314 -2.42 -14.85 2.04
N PRO A 315 -1.22 -15.29 1.64
CA PRO A 315 -0.90 -16.70 1.53
C PRO A 315 -1.00 -17.42 2.89
N SER A 316 -1.14 -18.73 2.85
CA SER A 316 -1.17 -19.58 4.05
C SER A 316 0.22 -19.89 4.60
N ASN A 317 1.26 -19.83 3.77
CA ASN A 317 2.64 -20.13 4.16
C ASN A 317 3.61 -19.00 3.75
N VAL A 318 4.69 -18.84 4.50
CA VAL A 318 5.77 -17.90 4.16
C VAL A 318 6.42 -18.24 2.82
N THR A 319 6.52 -19.52 2.45
CA THR A 319 7.15 -19.96 1.19
C THR A 319 6.36 -19.57 -0.07
N ASP A 320 5.12 -19.14 0.10
CA ASP A 320 4.27 -18.68 -1.00
C ASP A 320 4.56 -17.22 -1.38
N TYR A 321 5.36 -16.51 -0.57
CA TYR A 321 5.89 -15.19 -0.90
C TYR A 321 7.22 -15.33 -1.64
N ASP A 322 7.26 -14.87 -2.89
CA ASP A 322 8.49 -14.86 -3.70
C ASP A 322 9.48 -13.76 -3.32
N TRP A 323 9.10 -12.88 -2.39
CA TRP A 323 9.87 -11.71 -1.96
C TRP A 323 10.27 -11.71 -0.48
N ILE A 324 9.83 -12.71 0.31
CA ILE A 324 10.23 -12.88 1.72
C ILE A 324 11.30 -13.96 1.82
N ASP A 325 12.36 -13.68 2.58
CA ASP A 325 13.32 -14.70 3.01
C ASP A 325 12.64 -15.61 4.05
N PRO A 326 12.38 -16.91 3.74
CA PRO A 326 11.61 -17.80 4.63
C PRO A 326 12.39 -18.21 5.88
N VAL A 327 13.69 -17.93 5.96
CA VAL A 327 14.51 -18.19 7.14
C VAL A 327 14.56 -16.95 8.03
N LYS A 328 14.80 -15.78 7.43
CA LYS A 328 14.93 -14.51 8.17
C LYS A 328 13.59 -13.85 8.48
N LEU A 329 12.52 -14.29 7.81
CA LEU A 329 11.15 -13.79 7.92
C LEU A 329 11.06 -12.27 7.70
N ARG A 330 11.62 -11.81 6.58
CA ARG A 330 11.64 -10.41 6.15
C ARG A 330 11.74 -10.30 4.63
N PRO A 331 11.40 -9.15 4.02
CA PRO A 331 11.66 -8.95 2.60
C PRO A 331 13.16 -9.09 2.32
N TYR A 332 13.52 -9.58 1.14
CA TYR A 332 14.94 -9.71 0.77
C TYR A 332 15.70 -8.37 0.74
N TRP A 333 15.01 -7.26 0.50
CA TRP A 333 15.56 -5.90 0.60
C TRP A 333 15.48 -5.30 2.01
N GLY A 334 14.86 -6.01 2.95
CA GLY A 334 14.60 -5.51 4.30
C GLY A 334 15.78 -5.66 5.25
N ASN A 335 15.81 -4.81 6.28
CA ASN A 335 16.83 -4.80 7.33
C ASN A 335 16.42 -5.64 8.56
N ASP A 336 17.31 -5.83 9.56
CA ASP A 336 17.09 -6.79 10.67
C ASP A 336 15.95 -6.39 11.62
N LEU A 337 15.46 -5.15 11.48
CA LEU A 337 14.39 -4.53 12.25
C LEU A 337 13.06 -4.49 11.47
N GLN A 338 12.95 -5.27 10.41
CA GLN A 338 11.75 -5.41 9.59
C GLN A 338 11.31 -6.87 9.66
N MET A 339 10.41 -7.17 10.58
CA MET A 339 10.08 -8.54 10.99
C MET A 339 8.67 -8.91 10.53
N PHE A 340 8.54 -10.04 9.85
CA PHE A 340 7.27 -10.71 9.61
C PHE A 340 7.17 -11.96 10.48
N ASN A 341 5.95 -12.32 10.88
CA ASN A 341 5.67 -13.60 11.53
C ASN A 341 4.25 -14.07 11.20
N GLY A 342 4.00 -15.37 11.32
CA GLY A 342 2.69 -15.99 11.10
C GLY A 342 1.85 -16.13 12.37
N ASP A 343 2.33 -15.63 13.51
CA ASP A 343 1.65 -15.80 14.78
C ASP A 343 0.36 -14.98 14.80
N VAL A 344 -0.67 -15.54 15.45
CA VAL A 344 -1.89 -14.79 15.76
C VAL A 344 -1.57 -13.65 16.72
N ASP A 345 -2.31 -12.56 16.62
CA ASP A 345 -2.07 -11.31 17.34
C ASP A 345 -2.65 -11.32 18.77
N THR A 346 -2.28 -12.35 19.54
CA THR A 346 -2.48 -12.37 21.00
C THR A 346 -1.42 -11.52 21.70
N PHE A 347 -1.72 -11.02 22.90
CA PHE A 347 -0.83 -10.20 23.70
C PHE A 347 0.55 -10.86 23.89
N ASP A 348 0.57 -12.15 24.26
CA ASP A 348 1.82 -12.87 24.50
C ASP A 348 2.70 -12.97 23.25
N ASN A 349 2.09 -13.22 22.08
CA ASN A 349 2.80 -13.27 20.81
C ASN A 349 3.31 -11.88 20.41
N ILE A 350 2.47 -10.84 20.50
CA ILE A 350 2.87 -9.46 20.16
C ILE A 350 4.03 -9.02 21.06
N LYS A 351 3.92 -9.25 22.37
CA LYS A 351 4.96 -8.95 23.36
C LYS A 351 6.26 -9.68 23.04
N LYS A 352 6.21 -10.99 22.75
CA LYS A 352 7.38 -11.78 22.37
C LYS A 352 8.12 -11.15 21.18
N HIS A 353 7.41 -10.83 20.10
CA HIS A 353 8.03 -10.22 18.91
C HIS A 353 8.57 -8.82 19.17
N PHE A 354 7.92 -8.05 20.05
CA PHE A 354 8.41 -6.74 20.48
C PHE A 354 9.69 -6.85 21.32
N ASP A 355 9.76 -7.79 22.26
CA ASP A 355 10.94 -8.02 23.08
C ASP A 355 12.13 -8.49 22.20
N GLU A 356 11.87 -9.40 21.24
CA GLU A 356 12.86 -9.81 20.24
C GLU A 356 13.35 -8.63 19.38
N PHE A 357 12.44 -7.77 18.95
CA PHE A 357 12.76 -6.54 18.23
C PHE A 357 13.67 -5.63 19.06
N CYS A 358 13.37 -5.41 20.34
CA CYS A 358 14.17 -4.58 21.22
C CYS A 358 15.61 -5.10 21.35
N VAL A 359 15.78 -6.42 21.49
CA VAL A 359 17.11 -7.06 21.52
C VAL A 359 17.87 -6.81 20.21
N ARG A 360 17.22 -6.96 19.06
CA ARG A 360 17.84 -6.70 17.74
C ARG A 360 18.20 -5.23 17.57
N PHE A 361 17.33 -4.32 17.99
CA PHE A 361 17.56 -2.89 17.93
C PHE A 361 18.80 -2.49 18.72
N ASN A 362 18.86 -2.88 20.00
CA ASN A 362 19.99 -2.58 20.88
C ASN A 362 21.28 -3.17 20.31
N LYS A 363 21.27 -4.42 19.83
CA LYS A 363 22.45 -5.04 19.17
C LYS A 363 22.96 -4.25 17.95
N LYS A 364 22.06 -3.63 17.19
CA LYS A 364 22.41 -2.86 15.98
C LYS A 364 22.98 -1.48 16.32
N TYR A 365 22.41 -0.78 17.31
CA TYR A 365 22.73 0.61 17.59
C TYR A 365 23.70 0.80 18.78
N ASP A 366 23.74 -0.11 19.76
CA ASP A 366 24.70 -0.04 20.88
C ASP A 366 26.12 -0.48 20.48
N LYS A 367 26.29 -1.05 19.27
CA LYS A 367 27.59 -1.40 18.68
C LYS A 367 28.21 -0.28 17.85
N VAL A 368 27.53 0.85 17.69
CA VAL A 368 28.08 2.02 16.99
C VAL A 368 28.65 2.94 18.07
N PRO A 369 29.97 2.99 18.29
CA PRO A 369 30.54 3.95 19.23
C PRO A 369 30.13 5.36 18.78
N SER A 370 29.59 6.13 19.74
CA SER A 370 29.16 7.52 19.59
C SER A 370 30.26 8.45 19.12
#